data_AF-R5W4P6-F1
#
_entry.id   AF-R5W4P6-F1
#
_cell.length_a   1.000
_cell.length_b   1.000
_cell.length_c   1.000
_cell.angle_alpha   90.00
_cell.angle_beta   90.00
_cell.angle_gamma   90.00
#
_symmetry.space_group_name_H-M   'P 1'
#
loop_
_entity.id
_entity.type
_entity.pdbx_description
1 polymer ?
#
loop_
_entity_poly.entity_id
_entity_poly.type
_entity_poly.pdbx_seq_one_letter_code
_entity_poly.pdbx_strand_id
1 'polypeptide(L)'
;MNHPWIIGWQLDNEINCEMDVYYSESDHTAFRRYMKKKYETLERLNEAMGTVFWNQTYTDWEQVHLTRRTNTYGQTNPHFQLEEKRFIAASAAEFFHIQSEVIRKWQKKYGREDQFITTNGLFRHIDYQQVVDESMDFITFDNYPAFAYENILVPEQTNGMKDRNSSQMLARTRSISPVFGIMEQQSGAGGWNCRMMMPMPKPGQMRLWSLQAIAHGADFVSYFRWRTATVGTEIYWHGLHDYDNRENRRVRELIQTAETVKKISPYVTGQLFRAPIAILIDYDNEWDGENDIWHGPLREKSMDGLFCALQKTHIPYDLVNLREDVTPEDLARYQVAFYPHSTIFTKRQKEVLEKAVEMGLTLLFGCRSGYKDETGRCYTMPMPGYVGELTGCQVEEYTYVSHFDTEVCIAWQDKQVGAREFHDVLEVTDGQVEAVFFRRGCPFSAGDAIMTENLPLCLKRQEKAVLIM
;
A
#
# COMPACT_ATOMS: atom_id res chain seq x y z
N MET A 1 19.10 -27.44 12.24
CA MET A 1 19.20 -27.66 10.78
C MET A 1 18.90 -29.10 10.37
N ASN A 2 19.62 -30.13 10.82
CA ASN A 2 19.53 -31.49 10.24
C ASN A 2 18.34 -32.37 10.71
N HIS A 3 17.26 -31.78 11.24
CA HIS A 3 16.10 -32.56 11.65
C HIS A 3 15.15 -32.72 10.45
N PRO A 4 14.64 -33.94 10.16
CA PRO A 4 13.89 -34.21 8.93
C PRO A 4 12.52 -33.51 8.88
N TRP A 5 11.96 -33.19 10.04
CA TRP A 5 10.65 -32.52 10.14
C TRP A 5 10.71 -30.99 10.04
N ILE A 6 11.92 -30.41 9.92
CA ILE A 6 12.08 -28.97 9.66
C ILE A 6 12.08 -28.75 8.15
N ILE A 7 11.05 -28.05 7.67
CA ILE A 7 10.84 -27.73 6.26
C ILE A 7 11.22 -26.28 5.91
N GLY A 8 11.39 -25.41 6.91
CA GLY A 8 11.70 -24.01 6.71
C GLY A 8 11.75 -23.23 8.02
N TRP A 9 11.96 -21.92 7.89
CA TRP A 9 12.18 -20.98 8.98
C TRP A 9 11.34 -19.73 8.77
N GLN A 10 10.63 -19.33 9.82
CA GLN A 10 10.06 -17.99 9.92
C GLN A 10 11.06 -17.10 10.66
N LEU A 11 11.44 -15.98 10.06
CA LEU A 11 12.26 -14.96 10.70
C LEU A 11 11.36 -14.09 11.56
N ASP A 12 11.69 -14.03 12.84
CA ASP A 12 10.98 -13.27 13.87
C ASP A 12 9.45 -13.50 13.84
N ASN A 13 8.66 -12.54 14.33
CA ASN A 13 7.21 -12.56 14.22
C ASN A 13 6.69 -11.13 14.12
N GLU A 14 6.06 -10.79 13.00
CA GLU A 14 5.34 -9.53 12.82
C GLU A 14 6.16 -8.26 13.17
N ILE A 15 7.34 -8.11 12.54
CA ILE A 15 8.18 -6.94 12.74
C ILE A 15 7.39 -5.66 12.42
N ASN A 16 7.51 -4.65 13.30
CA ASN A 16 6.76 -3.39 13.29
C ASN A 16 5.25 -3.49 13.60
N CYS A 17 4.74 -4.61 14.12
CA CYS A 17 3.31 -4.77 14.41
C CYS A 17 2.75 -3.78 15.43
N GLU A 18 3.37 -3.68 16.61
CA GLU A 18 2.88 -2.79 17.68
C GLU A 18 3.57 -1.43 17.68
N MET A 19 4.80 -1.34 17.16
CA MET A 19 5.59 -0.12 17.08
C MET A 19 6.38 -0.12 15.78
N ASP A 20 6.13 0.87 14.95
CA ASP A 20 6.74 1.05 13.63
C ASP A 20 7.70 2.25 13.58
N VAL A 21 7.92 2.93 14.70
CA VAL A 21 8.85 4.06 14.87
C VAL A 21 9.58 3.97 16.21
N TYR A 22 10.82 4.45 16.25
CA TYR A 22 11.69 4.34 17.41
C TYR A 22 12.70 5.49 17.48
N TYR A 23 12.97 5.97 18.70
CA TYR A 23 13.67 7.26 18.95
C TYR A 23 14.67 7.20 20.11
N SER A 24 15.22 6.03 20.39
CA SER A 24 16.29 5.88 21.39
C SER A 24 17.60 6.51 20.90
N GLU A 25 18.57 6.68 21.80
CA GLU A 25 19.89 7.20 21.43
C GLU A 25 20.65 6.33 20.42
N SER A 26 20.45 5.00 20.45
CA SER A 26 20.98 4.10 19.42
C SER A 26 20.36 4.36 18.06
N ASP A 27 19.07 4.70 18.02
CA ASP A 27 18.34 4.95 16.78
C ASP A 27 18.81 6.26 16.14
N HIS A 28 18.98 7.30 16.96
CA HIS A 28 19.60 8.56 16.51
C HIS A 28 21.03 8.34 15.98
N THR A 29 21.83 7.52 16.65
CA THR A 29 23.19 7.21 16.20
C THR A 29 23.20 6.43 14.89
N ALA A 30 22.30 5.45 14.74
CA ALA A 30 22.13 4.69 13.52
C ALA A 30 21.63 5.57 12.36
N PHE A 31 20.65 6.45 12.62
CA PHE A 31 20.15 7.41 11.65
C PHE A 31 21.24 8.37 11.17
N ARG A 32 22.06 8.91 12.08
CA ARG A 32 23.22 9.74 11.68
C ARG A 32 24.17 9.00 10.75
N ARG A 33 24.46 7.72 11.00
CA ARG A 33 25.31 6.90 10.11
C ARG A 33 24.64 6.67 8.75
N TYR A 34 23.34 6.41 8.73
CA TYR A 34 22.55 6.28 7.51
C TYR A 34 22.61 7.56 6.66
N MET A 35 22.31 8.71 7.27
CA MET A 35 22.35 10.01 6.59
C MET A 35 23.75 10.37 6.09
N LYS A 36 24.80 10.10 6.90
CA LYS A 36 26.21 10.26 6.48
C LYS A 36 26.55 9.41 5.26
N LYS A 37 26.12 8.14 5.24
CA LYS A 37 26.38 7.24 4.11
C LYS A 37 25.66 7.69 2.84
N LYS A 38 24.41 8.16 2.97
CA LYS A 38 23.56 8.54 1.83
C LYS A 38 23.95 9.89 1.22
N TYR A 39 24.16 10.90 2.05
CA TYR A 39 24.40 12.28 1.60
C TYR A 39 25.88 12.65 1.56
N GLU A 40 26.76 11.88 2.22
CA GLU A 40 28.22 12.06 2.31
C GLU A 40 28.66 13.35 3.04
N THR A 41 28.05 14.50 2.76
CA THR A 41 28.36 15.80 3.36
C THR A 41 27.11 16.50 3.90
N LEU A 42 27.31 17.44 4.83
CA LEU A 42 26.21 18.24 5.39
C LEU A 42 25.63 19.18 4.35
N GLU A 43 26.42 19.66 3.39
CA GLU A 43 25.96 20.54 2.31
C GLU A 43 24.90 19.81 1.46
N ARG A 44 25.19 18.58 1.04
CA ARG A 44 24.25 17.75 0.27
C ARG A 44 22.99 17.43 1.06
N LEU A 45 23.12 17.14 2.35
CA LEU A 45 21.98 16.91 3.24
C LEU A 45 21.12 18.17 3.41
N ASN A 46 21.74 19.31 3.69
CA ASN A 46 21.06 20.59 3.88
C ASN A 46 20.34 21.03 2.60
N GLU A 47 20.97 20.81 1.43
CA GLU A 47 20.36 21.06 0.13
C GLU A 47 19.15 20.13 -0.11
N ALA A 48 19.32 18.82 0.05
CA ALA A 48 18.25 17.85 -0.18
C ALA A 48 17.06 18.07 0.75
N MET A 49 17.31 18.46 2.01
CA MET A 49 16.26 18.66 3.00
C MET A 49 15.73 20.11 3.02
N GLY A 50 16.27 21.03 2.21
CA GLY A 50 15.83 22.42 2.17
C GLY A 50 15.97 23.16 3.51
N THR A 51 17.00 22.83 4.30
CA THR A 51 17.15 23.29 5.69
C THR A 51 17.38 24.80 5.85
N VAL A 52 17.60 25.53 4.74
CA VAL A 52 17.61 26.99 4.77
C VAL A 52 16.26 27.55 5.24
N PHE A 53 15.16 26.86 4.91
CA PHE A 53 13.83 27.23 5.36
C PHE A 53 13.71 27.09 6.87
N TRP A 54 13.23 28.13 7.53
CA TRP A 54 13.17 28.24 8.99
C TRP A 54 14.51 28.03 9.72
N ASN A 55 15.63 28.31 9.04
CA ASN A 55 16.98 28.32 9.63
C ASN A 55 17.35 26.99 10.33
N GLN A 56 17.07 25.87 9.67
CA GLN A 56 17.34 24.51 10.15
C GLN A 56 18.71 23.95 9.70
N THR A 57 19.56 24.77 9.06
CA THR A 57 20.84 24.32 8.50
C THR A 57 21.73 23.66 9.54
N TYR A 58 22.12 22.42 9.28
CA TYR A 58 23.03 21.66 10.13
C TYR A 58 24.48 22.04 9.82
N THR A 59 25.25 22.32 10.87
CA THR A 59 26.69 22.63 10.81
C THR A 59 27.54 21.52 11.39
N ASP A 60 26.93 20.57 12.08
CA ASP A 60 27.58 19.37 12.58
C ASP A 60 26.62 18.18 12.49
N TRP A 61 27.15 16.98 12.24
CA TRP A 61 26.33 15.79 12.14
C TRP A 61 25.63 15.42 13.44
N GLU A 62 26.19 15.72 14.62
CA GLU A 62 25.57 15.44 15.91
C GLU A 62 24.28 16.23 16.13
N GLN A 63 24.02 17.27 15.32
CA GLN A 63 22.75 17.99 15.30
C GLN A 63 21.65 17.24 14.54
N VAL A 64 22.01 16.26 13.70
CA VAL A 64 21.06 15.46 12.92
C VAL A 64 20.45 14.39 13.81
N HIS A 65 19.13 14.45 13.94
CA HIS A 65 18.33 13.53 14.75
C HIS A 65 17.12 13.03 13.96
N LEU A 66 16.62 11.86 14.37
CA LEU A 66 15.25 11.46 14.02
C LEU A 66 14.28 12.49 14.58
N THR A 67 13.04 12.50 14.08
CA THR A 67 12.01 13.44 14.49
C THR A 67 11.90 13.51 16.01
N ARG A 68 11.99 14.73 16.54
CA ARG A 68 11.80 15.03 17.96
C ARG A 68 10.56 15.88 18.13
N ARG A 69 10.06 15.94 19.35
CA ARG A 69 8.93 16.82 19.69
C ARG A 69 9.25 18.26 19.34
N THR A 70 8.45 18.86 18.45
CA THR A 70 8.53 20.27 18.07
C THR A 70 7.49 21.11 18.81
N ASN A 71 7.72 22.42 18.91
CA ASN A 71 6.81 23.35 19.57
C ASN A 71 5.53 23.63 18.76
N THR A 72 5.52 23.31 17.47
CA THR A 72 4.43 23.65 16.55
C THR A 72 3.68 22.39 16.15
N TYR A 73 2.71 21.93 16.94
CA TYR A 73 1.77 20.84 16.61
C TYR A 73 2.34 19.64 15.81
N GLY A 74 3.58 19.21 16.06
CA GLY A 74 4.22 18.11 15.32
C GLY A 74 4.70 18.46 13.90
N GLN A 75 4.69 19.73 13.50
CA GLN A 75 5.28 20.20 12.25
C GLN A 75 6.79 19.96 12.30
N THR A 76 7.25 19.14 11.36
CA THR A 76 8.66 18.88 11.10
C THR A 76 8.92 19.03 9.61
N ASN A 77 10.18 18.99 9.22
CA ASN A 77 10.55 19.07 7.82
C ASN A 77 10.07 17.79 7.08
N PRO A 78 9.20 17.90 6.07
CA PRO A 78 8.60 16.73 5.41
C PRO A 78 9.64 15.86 4.70
N HIS A 79 10.70 16.45 4.15
CA HIS A 79 11.80 15.72 3.53
C HIS A 79 12.52 14.84 4.55
N PHE A 80 12.71 15.35 5.77
CA PHE A 80 13.26 14.58 6.88
C PHE A 80 12.33 13.46 7.35
N GLN A 81 11.02 13.68 7.37
CA GLN A 81 10.06 12.63 7.75
C GLN A 81 10.10 11.46 6.77
N LEU A 82 10.17 11.75 5.47
CA LEU A 82 10.31 10.72 4.44
C LEU A 82 11.63 9.94 4.62
N GLU A 83 12.74 10.64 4.86
CA GLU A 83 14.03 10.00 5.14
C GLU A 83 14.03 9.16 6.41
N GLU A 84 13.30 9.57 7.44
CA GLU A 84 13.10 8.79 8.66
C GLU A 84 12.39 7.47 8.36
N LYS A 85 11.32 7.47 7.55
CA LYS A 85 10.62 6.24 7.17
C LYS A 85 11.51 5.32 6.35
N ARG A 86 12.27 5.87 5.40
CA ARG A 86 13.27 5.13 4.62
C ARG A 86 14.36 4.51 5.49
N PHE A 87 14.84 5.25 6.49
CA PHE A 87 15.80 4.72 7.47
C PHE A 87 15.21 3.57 8.28
N ILE A 88 13.98 3.71 8.76
CA ILE A 88 13.31 2.65 9.53
C ILE A 88 13.15 1.39 8.67
N ALA A 89 12.71 1.54 7.42
CA ALA A 89 12.62 0.44 6.46
C ALA A 89 13.97 -0.23 6.22
N ALA A 90 15.03 0.55 5.98
CA ALA A 90 16.38 0.01 5.80
C ALA A 90 16.91 -0.72 7.05
N SER A 91 16.60 -0.22 8.24
CA SER A 91 16.98 -0.86 9.50
C SER A 91 16.22 -2.17 9.73
N ALA A 92 14.93 -2.24 9.36
CA ALA A 92 14.16 -3.48 9.40
C ALA A 92 14.71 -4.51 8.39
N ALA A 93 15.02 -4.09 7.16
CA ALA A 93 15.63 -4.94 6.15
C ALA A 93 16.97 -5.53 6.60
N GLU A 94 17.85 -4.72 7.20
CA GLU A 94 19.12 -5.18 7.78
C GLU A 94 18.89 -6.22 8.89
N PHE A 95 17.87 -6.04 9.72
CA PHE A 95 17.56 -6.99 10.78
C PHE A 95 17.07 -8.35 10.24
N PHE A 96 16.29 -8.34 9.16
CA PHE A 96 15.96 -9.57 8.42
C PHE A 96 17.21 -10.21 7.80
N HIS A 97 18.08 -9.40 7.19
CA HIS A 97 19.29 -9.86 6.53
C HIS A 97 20.24 -10.58 7.49
N ILE A 98 20.51 -10.00 8.67
CA ILE A 98 21.37 -10.64 9.68
C ILE A 98 20.84 -12.02 10.09
N GLN A 99 19.52 -12.17 10.26
CA GLN A 99 18.91 -13.45 10.59
C GLN A 99 18.99 -14.45 9.43
N SER A 100 18.67 -14.00 8.22
CA SER A 100 18.68 -14.86 7.02
C SER A 100 20.09 -15.35 6.72
N GLU A 101 21.11 -14.50 6.81
CA GLU A 101 22.52 -14.87 6.60
C GLU A 101 22.98 -15.97 7.56
N VAL A 102 22.60 -15.87 8.85
CA VAL A 102 22.91 -16.89 9.84
C VAL A 102 22.27 -18.22 9.44
N ILE A 103 20.99 -18.23 9.07
CA ILE A 103 20.29 -19.46 8.67
C ILE A 103 20.91 -20.05 7.40
N ARG A 104 21.12 -19.23 6.35
CA ARG A 104 21.71 -19.64 5.07
C ARG A 104 23.11 -20.25 5.25
N LYS A 105 23.94 -19.67 6.12
CA LYS A 105 25.26 -20.23 6.47
C LYS A 105 25.15 -21.66 7.00
N TRP A 106 24.17 -21.93 7.86
CA TRP A 106 23.97 -23.26 8.42
C TRP A 106 23.27 -24.22 7.47
N GLN A 107 22.34 -23.75 6.63
CA GLN A 107 21.74 -24.54 5.56
C GLN A 107 22.82 -25.07 4.62
N LYS A 108 23.72 -24.20 4.14
CA LYS A 108 24.86 -24.58 3.30
C LYS A 108 25.77 -25.60 3.98
N LYS A 109 26.11 -25.38 5.26
CA LYS A 109 26.97 -26.30 6.03
C LYS A 109 26.39 -27.72 6.16
N TYR A 110 25.05 -27.84 6.22
CA TYR A 110 24.37 -29.13 6.40
C TYR A 110 23.69 -29.67 5.14
N GLY A 111 23.84 -29.01 3.98
CA GLY A 111 23.18 -29.39 2.73
C GLY A 111 21.65 -29.32 2.82
N ARG A 112 21.11 -28.32 3.53
CA ARG A 112 19.67 -28.12 3.77
C ARG A 112 19.13 -26.84 3.13
N GLU A 113 19.57 -26.56 1.91
CA GLU A 113 19.07 -25.43 1.10
C GLU A 113 17.62 -25.66 0.63
N ASP A 114 17.05 -26.85 0.86
CA ASP A 114 15.63 -27.18 0.70
C ASP A 114 14.72 -26.49 1.74
N GLN A 115 15.29 -26.00 2.85
CA GLN A 115 14.52 -25.33 3.89
C GLN A 115 14.24 -23.88 3.49
N PHE A 116 12.96 -23.52 3.35
CA PHE A 116 12.62 -22.14 3.01
C PHE A 116 12.91 -21.16 4.16
N ILE A 117 13.03 -19.88 3.84
CA ILE A 117 13.06 -18.75 4.77
C ILE A 117 11.93 -17.79 4.40
N THR A 118 11.11 -17.42 5.39
CA THR A 118 9.99 -16.50 5.23
C THR A 118 9.82 -15.63 6.48
N THR A 119 8.89 -14.69 6.44
CA THR A 119 8.37 -13.95 7.60
C THR A 119 6.86 -13.74 7.42
N ASN A 120 6.18 -13.27 8.46
CA ASN A 120 4.74 -13.09 8.49
C ASN A 120 4.32 -11.63 8.72
N GLY A 121 3.15 -11.29 8.16
CA GLY A 121 2.49 -9.99 8.28
C GLY A 121 2.93 -8.96 7.26
N LEU A 122 2.25 -7.80 7.27
CA LEU A 122 2.50 -6.64 6.40
C LEU A 122 2.29 -5.37 7.21
N PHE A 123 3.38 -4.81 7.73
CA PHE A 123 3.39 -3.67 8.65
C PHE A 123 4.05 -2.42 8.04
N ARG A 124 3.83 -1.30 8.71
CA ARG A 124 4.27 0.02 8.24
C ARG A 124 5.79 0.19 8.32
N HIS A 125 6.28 1.10 7.50
CA HIS A 125 7.70 1.47 7.38
C HIS A 125 8.63 0.27 7.15
N ILE A 126 8.20 -0.70 6.34
CA ILE A 126 9.01 -1.80 5.84
C ILE A 126 8.85 -1.84 4.32
N ASP A 127 9.95 -1.84 3.58
CA ASP A 127 9.95 -2.22 2.16
C ASP A 127 10.05 -3.75 2.08
N TYR A 128 8.89 -4.41 2.02
CA TYR A 128 8.85 -5.86 1.95
C TYR A 128 9.38 -6.42 0.61
N GLN A 129 9.43 -5.61 -0.44
CA GLN A 129 10.01 -6.06 -1.70
C GLN A 129 11.52 -6.20 -1.53
N GLN A 130 12.17 -5.20 -0.93
CA GLN A 130 13.58 -5.26 -0.55
C GLN A 130 13.85 -6.46 0.38
N VAL A 131 13.02 -6.66 1.41
CA VAL A 131 13.17 -7.78 2.34
C VAL A 131 13.12 -9.13 1.62
N VAL A 132 12.19 -9.30 0.68
CA VAL A 132 12.11 -10.54 -0.11
C VAL A 132 13.34 -10.70 -0.99
N ASP A 133 13.71 -9.68 -1.76
CA ASP A 133 14.86 -9.73 -2.68
C ASP A 133 16.18 -10.08 -1.97
N GLU A 134 16.38 -9.56 -0.77
CA GLU A 134 17.66 -9.67 -0.06
C GLU A 134 17.72 -10.83 0.95
N SER A 135 16.57 -11.31 1.46
CA SER A 135 16.56 -12.16 2.66
C SER A 135 15.56 -13.32 2.69
N MET A 136 14.57 -13.38 1.80
CA MET A 136 13.49 -14.39 1.89
C MET A 136 13.36 -15.21 0.61
N ASP A 137 12.81 -16.42 0.73
CA ASP A 137 12.35 -17.19 -0.43
C ASP A 137 10.95 -16.72 -0.88
N PHE A 138 10.11 -16.34 0.07
CA PHE A 138 8.77 -15.78 -0.12
C PHE A 138 8.30 -15.12 1.18
N ILE A 139 7.18 -14.40 1.12
CA ILE A 139 6.52 -13.84 2.32
C ILE A 139 5.23 -14.60 2.65
N THR A 140 4.84 -14.56 3.92
CA THR A 140 3.52 -14.99 4.37
C THR A 140 2.74 -13.84 4.99
N PHE A 141 1.41 -13.94 4.98
CA PHE A 141 0.52 -12.91 5.52
C PHE A 141 -0.36 -13.45 6.65
N ASP A 142 -0.73 -12.56 7.55
CA ASP A 142 -1.60 -12.84 8.69
C ASP A 142 -2.99 -12.25 8.43
N ASN A 143 -3.89 -13.13 8.02
CA ASN A 143 -5.19 -12.81 7.48
C ASN A 143 -6.27 -12.90 8.56
N TYR A 144 -6.70 -11.74 9.05
CA TYR A 144 -7.76 -11.56 10.04
C TYR A 144 -8.98 -10.77 9.51
N PRO A 145 -9.84 -11.37 8.64
CA PRO A 145 -10.97 -10.65 8.05
C PRO A 145 -12.04 -10.17 9.03
N ALA A 146 -12.07 -10.71 10.26
CA ALA A 146 -13.03 -10.23 11.28
C ALA A 146 -12.74 -8.82 11.78
N PHE A 147 -11.60 -8.20 11.44
CA PHE A 147 -11.41 -6.76 11.65
C PHE A 147 -12.53 -5.95 10.99
N ALA A 148 -13.08 -6.42 9.86
CA ALA A 148 -14.23 -5.78 9.20
C ALA A 148 -15.57 -5.97 9.94
N TYR A 149 -15.56 -6.67 11.08
CA TYR A 149 -16.72 -7.02 11.89
C TYR A 149 -16.54 -6.67 13.37
N GLU A 150 -15.52 -5.88 13.70
CA GLU A 150 -15.29 -5.47 15.08
C GLU A 150 -16.45 -4.61 15.59
N ASN A 151 -16.89 -4.86 16.84
CA ASN A 151 -18.02 -4.15 17.43
C ASN A 151 -17.80 -2.64 17.65
N ILE A 152 -16.58 -2.12 17.49
CA ILE A 152 -16.31 -0.67 17.54
C ILE A 152 -16.66 0.04 16.23
N LEU A 153 -16.83 -0.71 15.14
CA LEU A 153 -17.10 -0.13 13.83
C LEU A 153 -18.55 0.34 13.73
N VAL A 154 -18.73 1.55 13.22
CA VAL A 154 -20.04 2.10 12.85
C VAL A 154 -20.36 1.65 11.42
N PRO A 155 -21.40 0.83 11.19
CA PRO A 155 -21.68 0.24 9.88
C PRO A 155 -21.73 1.25 8.72
N GLU A 156 -22.31 2.43 8.96
CA GLU A 156 -22.44 3.52 7.99
C GLU A 156 -21.11 4.16 7.60
N GLN A 157 -20.05 3.96 8.39
CA GLN A 157 -18.70 4.48 8.15
C GLN A 157 -17.79 3.47 7.46
N THR A 158 -18.30 2.28 7.13
CA THR A 158 -17.55 1.25 6.39
C THR A 158 -17.85 1.31 4.90
N ASN A 159 -16.92 0.82 4.08
CA ASN A 159 -17.11 0.67 2.63
C ASN A 159 -18.14 -0.42 2.24
N GLY A 160 -18.70 -1.15 3.22
CA GLY A 160 -19.69 -2.21 3.02
C GLY A 160 -19.16 -3.51 2.41
N MET A 161 -17.85 -3.64 2.16
CA MET A 161 -17.25 -4.80 1.49
C MET A 161 -16.98 -5.99 2.43
N LYS A 162 -16.84 -5.75 3.74
CA LYS A 162 -16.77 -6.78 4.80
C LYS A 162 -15.71 -7.86 4.52
N ASP A 163 -16.09 -9.14 4.34
CA ASP A 163 -15.18 -10.25 4.03
C ASP A 163 -14.29 -10.02 2.80
N ARG A 164 -14.68 -9.11 1.91
CA ARG A 164 -13.85 -8.77 0.75
C ARG A 164 -12.68 -7.88 1.12
N ASN A 165 -12.72 -7.13 2.22
CA ASN A 165 -11.67 -6.17 2.59
C ASN A 165 -10.29 -6.84 2.74
N SER A 166 -10.24 -8.07 3.27
CA SER A 166 -8.99 -8.84 3.36
C SER A 166 -8.34 -9.09 2.00
N SER A 167 -9.11 -9.10 0.90
CA SER A 167 -8.56 -9.31 -0.45
C SER A 167 -7.66 -8.18 -0.93
N GLN A 168 -7.75 -6.97 -0.36
CA GLN A 168 -6.78 -5.91 -0.61
C GLN A 168 -5.38 -6.32 -0.14
N MET A 169 -5.29 -6.84 1.09
CA MET A 169 -4.02 -7.28 1.65
C MET A 169 -3.51 -8.52 0.94
N LEU A 170 -4.38 -9.44 0.52
CA LEU A 170 -3.98 -10.57 -0.33
C LEU A 170 -3.39 -10.12 -1.68
N ALA A 171 -3.97 -9.09 -2.31
CA ALA A 171 -3.41 -8.50 -3.52
C ALA A 171 -2.06 -7.83 -3.25
N ARG A 172 -1.89 -7.19 -2.08
CA ARG A 172 -0.61 -6.59 -1.66
C ARG A 172 0.46 -7.62 -1.33
N THR A 173 0.12 -8.74 -0.68
CA THR A 173 1.06 -9.84 -0.44
C THR A 173 1.54 -10.42 -1.77
N ARG A 174 0.63 -10.63 -2.73
CA ARG A 174 0.97 -11.11 -4.06
C ARG A 174 1.87 -10.15 -4.85
N SER A 175 1.67 -8.83 -4.69
CA SER A 175 2.53 -7.85 -5.35
C SER A 175 3.96 -7.85 -4.81
N ILE A 176 4.14 -8.27 -3.55
CA ILE A 176 5.45 -8.41 -2.91
C ILE A 176 6.12 -9.72 -3.34
N SER A 177 5.38 -10.83 -3.33
CA SER A 177 5.90 -12.12 -3.75
C SER A 177 4.85 -12.90 -4.54
N PRO A 178 5.15 -13.34 -5.77
CA PRO A 178 4.21 -14.10 -6.58
C PRO A 178 3.93 -15.49 -6.00
N VAL A 179 4.81 -15.98 -5.12
CA VAL A 179 4.62 -17.16 -4.28
C VAL A 179 4.41 -16.66 -2.86
N PHE A 180 3.29 -16.99 -2.23
CA PHE A 180 3.05 -16.60 -0.84
C PHE A 180 2.14 -17.61 -0.12
N GLY A 181 2.06 -17.46 1.20
CA GLY A 181 1.16 -18.24 2.05
C GLY A 181 0.47 -17.39 3.11
N ILE A 182 -0.48 -17.99 3.81
CA ILE A 182 -1.10 -17.42 5.00
C ILE A 182 -0.53 -18.13 6.21
N MET A 183 0.23 -17.42 7.04
CA MET A 183 0.80 -18.00 8.26
C MET A 183 -0.23 -18.03 9.38
N GLU A 184 -0.98 -16.94 9.51
CA GLU A 184 -2.06 -16.82 10.47
C GLU A 184 -3.40 -16.55 9.80
N GLN A 185 -4.22 -17.58 9.63
CA GLN A 185 -5.61 -17.43 9.23
C GLN A 185 -6.51 -17.42 10.48
N GLN A 186 -7.43 -16.46 10.53
CA GLN A 186 -8.42 -16.42 11.58
C GLN A 186 -9.26 -17.70 11.67
N SER A 187 -9.33 -18.28 12.87
CA SER A 187 -10.13 -19.49 13.15
C SER A 187 -11.30 -19.25 14.10
N GLY A 188 -11.24 -18.24 14.95
CA GLY A 188 -12.23 -17.98 16.00
C GLY A 188 -12.54 -16.51 16.23
N ALA A 189 -13.30 -16.25 17.29
CA ALA A 189 -13.39 -14.91 17.86
C ALA A 189 -11.97 -14.43 18.21
N GLY A 190 -11.73 -13.14 18.05
CA GLY A 190 -10.42 -12.52 18.25
C GLY A 190 -10.54 -11.35 19.21
N GLY A 191 -9.40 -10.97 19.78
CA GLY A 191 -9.33 -9.85 20.69
C GLY A 191 -8.49 -10.05 21.93
N TRP A 192 -8.39 -8.95 22.67
CA TRP A 192 -7.81 -8.90 24.00
C TRP A 192 -8.88 -8.50 25.03
N ASN A 193 -8.53 -8.58 26.30
CA ASN A 193 -9.39 -8.07 27.38
C ASN A 193 -9.54 -6.53 27.35
N CYS A 194 -8.70 -5.81 26.59
CA CYS A 194 -8.63 -4.35 26.56
C CYS A 194 -8.98 -3.71 25.20
N ARG A 195 -8.92 -4.46 24.10
CA ARG A 195 -9.23 -3.97 22.74
C ARG A 195 -9.66 -5.10 21.82
N MET A 196 -10.25 -4.75 20.69
CA MET A 196 -10.54 -5.65 19.58
C MET A 196 -11.63 -6.68 19.89
N MET A 197 -12.88 -6.27 19.74
CA MET A 197 -14.05 -7.13 19.99
C MET A 197 -14.53 -7.81 18.71
N MET A 198 -13.86 -8.89 18.28
CA MET A 198 -14.21 -9.61 17.05
C MET A 198 -15.16 -10.78 17.32
N PRO A 199 -16.29 -10.88 16.59
CA PRO A 199 -17.22 -11.98 16.76
C PRO A 199 -16.66 -13.30 16.25
N MET A 200 -17.24 -14.40 16.73
CA MET A 200 -16.97 -15.74 16.20
C MET A 200 -17.31 -15.80 14.70
N PRO A 201 -16.43 -16.35 13.83
CA PRO A 201 -16.73 -16.56 12.42
C PRO A 201 -18.01 -17.38 12.25
N LYS A 202 -18.89 -16.99 11.33
CA LYS A 202 -20.13 -17.71 11.03
C LYS A 202 -19.83 -19.08 10.42
N PRO A 203 -20.79 -20.03 10.43
CA PRO A 203 -20.64 -21.30 9.71
C PRO A 203 -20.25 -21.09 8.24
N GLY A 204 -19.14 -21.69 7.81
CA GLY A 204 -18.62 -21.60 6.44
C GLY A 204 -17.69 -20.41 6.18
N GLN A 205 -17.53 -19.49 7.14
CA GLN A 205 -16.74 -18.27 6.94
C GLN A 205 -15.23 -18.55 7.00
N MET A 206 -14.78 -19.54 7.80
CA MET A 206 -13.36 -19.95 7.77
C MET A 206 -13.01 -20.54 6.41
N ARG A 207 -13.90 -21.40 5.88
CA ARG A 207 -13.75 -21.96 4.54
C ARG A 207 -13.71 -20.87 3.47
N LEU A 208 -14.61 -19.88 3.56
CA LEU A 208 -14.65 -18.73 2.65
C LEU A 208 -13.30 -18.01 2.61
N TRP A 209 -12.74 -17.64 3.76
CA TRP A 209 -11.49 -16.88 3.83
C TRP A 209 -10.29 -17.69 3.34
N SER A 210 -10.21 -18.98 3.68
CA SER A 210 -9.15 -19.85 3.17
C SER A 210 -9.20 -20.01 1.66
N LEU A 211 -10.40 -20.19 1.08
CA LEU A 211 -10.55 -20.30 -0.37
C LEU A 211 -10.35 -18.94 -1.07
N GLN A 212 -10.66 -17.82 -0.42
CA GLN A 212 -10.33 -16.48 -0.92
C GLN A 212 -8.81 -16.27 -1.01
N ALA A 213 -8.06 -16.67 0.02
CA ALA A 213 -6.60 -16.61 -0.01
C ALA A 213 -6.01 -17.45 -1.13
N ILE A 214 -6.48 -18.70 -1.30
CA ILE A 214 -6.04 -19.59 -2.38
C ILE A 214 -6.40 -19.01 -3.75
N ALA A 215 -7.59 -18.42 -3.92
CA ALA A 215 -7.98 -17.76 -5.16
C ALA A 215 -7.10 -16.54 -5.51
N HIS A 216 -6.46 -15.93 -4.53
CA HIS A 216 -5.48 -14.87 -4.70
C HIS A 216 -4.04 -15.37 -4.93
N GLY A 217 -3.80 -16.68 -4.86
CA GLY A 217 -2.49 -17.30 -5.13
C GLY A 217 -1.79 -17.91 -3.90
N ALA A 218 -2.43 -17.96 -2.73
CA ALA A 218 -1.81 -18.56 -1.55
C ALA A 218 -1.68 -20.09 -1.70
N ASP A 219 -0.46 -20.61 -1.62
CA ASP A 219 -0.16 -22.06 -1.71
C ASP A 219 -0.12 -22.75 -0.33
N PHE A 220 -0.24 -21.97 0.74
CA PHE A 220 -0.23 -22.43 2.13
C PHE A 220 -1.25 -21.64 2.96
N VAL A 221 -1.98 -22.32 3.83
CA VAL A 221 -2.86 -21.69 4.81
C VAL A 221 -2.71 -22.39 6.16
N SER A 222 -2.14 -21.68 7.13
CA SER A 222 -2.06 -22.05 8.53
C SER A 222 -3.04 -21.20 9.34
N TYR A 223 -3.53 -21.73 10.45
CA TYR A 223 -4.46 -21.03 11.34
C TYR A 223 -3.76 -20.65 12.63
N PHE A 224 -3.86 -19.38 12.99
CA PHE A 224 -3.57 -18.95 14.35
C PHE A 224 -4.82 -19.11 15.21
N ARG A 225 -4.83 -19.98 16.20
CA ARG A 225 -3.81 -20.95 16.63
C ARG A 225 -4.42 -22.35 16.69
N TRP A 226 -3.61 -23.38 16.93
CA TRP A 226 -4.14 -24.74 17.08
C TRP A 226 -5.14 -24.86 18.26
N ARG A 227 -4.74 -24.40 19.44
CA ARG A 227 -5.55 -24.43 20.67
C ARG A 227 -5.48 -23.08 21.36
N THR A 228 -6.64 -22.58 21.76
CA THR A 228 -6.78 -21.33 22.51
C THR A 228 -5.99 -21.41 23.82
N ALA A 229 -5.19 -20.38 24.11
CA ALA A 229 -4.38 -20.32 25.32
C ALA A 229 -5.25 -20.11 26.55
N THR A 230 -4.89 -20.73 27.68
CA THR A 230 -5.58 -20.55 28.97
C THR A 230 -4.90 -19.52 29.87
N VAL A 231 -3.79 -18.94 29.43
CA VAL A 231 -2.98 -17.95 30.14
C VAL A 231 -2.38 -16.95 29.16
N GLY A 232 -1.98 -15.78 29.66
CA GLY A 232 -1.35 -14.74 28.86
C GLY A 232 -2.33 -13.74 28.25
N THR A 233 -1.80 -12.85 27.42
CA THR A 233 -2.55 -11.71 26.87
C THR A 233 -3.66 -12.15 25.91
N GLU A 234 -3.41 -13.19 25.11
CA GLU A 234 -4.29 -13.65 24.03
C GLU A 234 -5.27 -14.76 24.42
N ILE A 235 -5.70 -14.80 25.69
CA ILE A 235 -6.70 -15.79 26.13
C ILE A 235 -8.03 -15.66 25.38
N TYR A 236 -8.34 -14.50 24.79
CA TYR A 236 -9.54 -14.26 23.98
C TYR A 236 -9.29 -14.32 22.47
N TRP A 237 -8.08 -14.69 22.04
CA TRP A 237 -7.78 -14.98 20.65
C TRP A 237 -7.97 -16.49 20.40
N HIS A 238 -9.16 -16.85 19.95
CA HIS A 238 -9.55 -18.26 19.89
C HIS A 238 -8.94 -18.99 18.69
N GLY A 239 -8.27 -20.11 18.99
CA GLY A 239 -7.76 -21.07 18.01
C GLY A 239 -8.80 -22.08 17.54
N LEU A 240 -8.40 -23.04 16.70
CA LEU A 240 -9.26 -24.11 16.18
C LEU A 240 -9.95 -24.90 17.32
N HIS A 241 -9.18 -25.26 18.34
CA HIS A 241 -9.67 -25.83 19.59
C HIS A 241 -9.88 -24.74 20.66
N ASP A 242 -10.93 -24.90 21.47
CA ASP A 242 -11.16 -24.09 22.66
C ASP A 242 -10.27 -24.55 23.83
N TYR A 243 -10.44 -23.90 24.98
CA TYR A 243 -9.69 -24.18 26.21
C TYR A 243 -9.77 -25.66 26.63
N ASP A 244 -10.89 -26.32 26.39
CA ASP A 244 -11.14 -27.73 26.74
C ASP A 244 -10.50 -28.75 25.78
N ASN A 245 -9.89 -28.28 24.69
CA ASN A 245 -9.27 -29.11 23.64
C ASN A 245 -10.22 -30.11 22.96
N ARG A 246 -11.52 -29.88 22.98
CA ARG A 246 -12.49 -30.77 22.34
C ARG A 246 -12.66 -30.40 20.87
N GLU A 247 -13.13 -31.37 20.09
CA GLU A 247 -13.57 -31.11 18.72
C GLU A 247 -14.84 -30.23 18.73
N ASN A 248 -14.83 -29.15 17.96
CA ASN A 248 -15.94 -28.21 17.85
C ASN A 248 -16.29 -27.98 16.36
N ARG A 249 -17.20 -27.03 16.07
CA ARG A 249 -17.60 -26.70 14.69
C ARG A 249 -16.40 -26.30 13.81
N ARG A 250 -15.43 -25.56 14.35
CA ARG A 250 -14.29 -25.01 13.60
C ARG A 250 -13.34 -26.11 13.16
N VAL A 251 -13.10 -27.11 14.01
CA VAL A 251 -12.32 -28.30 13.65
C VAL A 251 -13.01 -29.07 12.51
N ARG A 252 -14.33 -29.24 12.57
CA ARG A 252 -15.09 -29.87 11.47
C ARG A 252 -15.04 -29.05 10.17
N GLU A 253 -15.13 -27.73 10.28
CA GLU A 253 -15.04 -26.82 9.12
C GLU A 253 -13.64 -26.84 8.50
N LEU A 254 -12.58 -26.93 9.30
CA LEU A 254 -11.21 -27.16 8.85
C LEU A 254 -11.09 -28.47 8.06
N ILE A 255 -11.64 -29.57 8.57
CA ILE A 255 -11.61 -30.88 7.89
C ILE A 255 -12.29 -30.77 6.51
N GLN A 256 -13.48 -30.17 6.44
CA GLN A 256 -14.19 -29.95 5.17
C GLN A 256 -13.41 -29.04 4.21
N THR A 257 -12.75 -28.02 4.74
CA THR A 257 -11.90 -27.11 3.96
C THR A 257 -10.70 -27.87 3.40
N ALA A 258 -10.00 -28.66 4.21
CA ALA A 258 -8.88 -29.49 3.77
C ALA A 258 -9.28 -30.52 2.71
N GLU A 259 -10.45 -31.16 2.82
CA GLU A 259 -10.99 -32.04 1.79
C GLU A 259 -11.29 -31.30 0.47
N THR A 260 -11.75 -30.06 0.56
CA THR A 260 -11.96 -29.20 -0.62
C THR A 260 -10.61 -28.86 -1.26
N VAL A 261 -9.64 -28.41 -0.46
CA VAL A 261 -8.30 -28.04 -0.93
C VAL A 261 -7.61 -29.22 -1.62
N LYS A 262 -7.67 -30.43 -1.04
CA LYS A 262 -7.11 -31.64 -1.66
C LYS A 262 -7.65 -31.94 -3.07
N LYS A 263 -8.90 -31.54 -3.37
CA LYS A 263 -9.51 -31.75 -4.69
C LYS A 263 -9.07 -30.71 -5.71
N ILE A 264 -8.81 -29.48 -5.26
CA ILE A 264 -8.46 -28.36 -6.16
C ILE A 264 -6.95 -28.15 -6.31
N SER A 265 -6.14 -28.57 -5.33
CA SER A 265 -4.69 -28.31 -5.31
C SER A 265 -3.95 -28.76 -6.57
N PRO A 266 -4.28 -29.89 -7.24
CA PRO A 266 -3.61 -30.26 -8.50
C PRO A 266 -3.81 -29.25 -9.65
N TYR A 267 -4.79 -28.36 -9.54
CA TYR A 267 -5.14 -27.38 -10.57
C TYR A 267 -4.73 -25.95 -10.22
N VAL A 268 -4.61 -25.62 -8.92
CA VAL A 268 -4.39 -24.24 -8.46
C VAL A 268 -3.00 -23.99 -7.87
N THR A 269 -2.33 -25.03 -7.37
CA THR A 269 -1.03 -24.85 -6.71
C THR A 269 0.03 -24.35 -7.71
N GLY A 270 0.75 -23.30 -7.33
CA GLY A 270 1.77 -22.66 -8.15
C GLY A 270 1.26 -21.97 -9.42
N GLN A 271 -0.06 -21.79 -9.57
CA GLN A 271 -0.61 -21.04 -10.70
C GLN A 271 -0.45 -19.53 -10.48
N LEU A 272 -0.06 -18.82 -11.53
CA LEU A 272 0.04 -17.36 -11.50
C LEU A 272 -1.35 -16.72 -11.60
N PHE A 273 -1.62 -15.77 -10.71
CA PHE A 273 -2.78 -14.90 -10.80
C PHE A 273 -2.69 -14.04 -12.07
N ARG A 274 -3.82 -13.80 -12.74
CA ARG A 274 -3.87 -12.97 -13.94
C ARG A 274 -4.91 -11.87 -13.78
N ALA A 275 -4.47 -10.63 -13.91
CA ALA A 275 -5.33 -9.46 -13.87
C ALA A 275 -5.20 -8.60 -15.13
N PRO A 276 -6.30 -8.10 -15.70
CA PRO A 276 -6.25 -7.11 -16.77
C PRO A 276 -5.96 -5.69 -16.28
N ILE A 277 -6.07 -5.43 -14.97
CA ILE A 277 -5.91 -4.09 -14.37
C ILE A 277 -4.76 -4.11 -13.36
N ALA A 278 -3.94 -3.06 -13.40
CA ALA A 278 -2.96 -2.76 -12.36
C ALA A 278 -3.38 -1.52 -11.56
N ILE A 279 -3.03 -1.51 -10.28
CA ILE A 279 -2.97 -0.30 -9.47
C ILE A 279 -1.51 -0.14 -9.04
N LEU A 280 -0.87 0.90 -9.57
CA LEU A 280 0.51 1.22 -9.29
C LEU A 280 0.60 1.85 -7.90
N ILE A 281 1.59 1.40 -7.14
CA ILE A 281 1.92 1.87 -5.81
C ILE A 281 3.44 2.02 -5.71
N ASP A 282 3.90 2.71 -4.67
CA ASP A 282 5.28 2.71 -4.24
C ASP A 282 5.35 3.14 -2.78
N TYR A 283 6.40 2.72 -2.09
CA TYR A 283 6.56 2.98 -0.66
C TYR A 283 6.79 4.47 -0.37
N ASP A 284 7.43 5.21 -1.26
CA ASP A 284 7.75 6.62 -1.03
C ASP A 284 6.49 7.49 -1.03
N ASN A 285 5.58 7.31 -2.00
CA ASN A 285 4.28 7.99 -2.02
C ASN A 285 3.39 7.56 -0.85
N GLU A 286 3.48 6.30 -0.41
CA GLU A 286 2.79 5.86 0.81
C GLU A 286 3.32 6.59 2.05
N TRP A 287 4.65 6.65 2.23
CA TRP A 287 5.30 7.28 3.39
C TRP A 287 5.19 8.81 3.39
N ASP A 288 5.32 9.45 2.23
CA ASP A 288 5.12 10.90 2.04
C ASP A 288 3.68 11.30 2.40
N GLY A 289 2.71 10.46 2.05
CA GLY A 289 1.29 10.69 2.32
C GLY A 289 0.86 10.53 3.77
N GLU A 290 1.66 9.89 4.64
CA GLU A 290 1.20 9.52 6.00
C GLU A 290 0.87 10.72 6.89
N ASN A 291 1.68 11.77 6.81
CA ASN A 291 1.49 13.01 7.57
C ASN A 291 0.95 14.15 6.69
N ASP A 292 0.86 13.94 5.37
CA ASP A 292 0.39 14.96 4.44
C ASP A 292 -1.15 14.98 4.36
N ILE A 293 -1.74 15.89 5.13
CA ILE A 293 -3.19 16.13 5.10
C ILE A 293 -3.69 16.70 3.78
N TRP A 294 -2.80 17.17 2.89
CA TRP A 294 -3.16 17.66 1.57
C TRP A 294 -3.29 16.55 0.53
N HIS A 295 -2.78 15.36 0.81
CA HIS A 295 -2.62 14.34 -0.21
C HIS A 295 -2.97 12.93 0.26
N GLY A 296 -2.45 12.51 1.42
CA GLY A 296 -2.67 11.17 1.96
C GLY A 296 -4.13 10.73 1.94
N PRO A 297 -5.08 11.56 2.43
CA PRO A 297 -6.50 11.23 2.40
C PRO A 297 -7.08 10.99 1.00
N LEU A 298 -6.55 11.64 -0.04
CA LEU A 298 -7.01 11.45 -1.42
C LEU A 298 -6.61 10.06 -1.93
N ARG A 299 -5.35 9.67 -1.69
CA ARG A 299 -4.85 8.33 -2.04
C ARG A 299 -5.67 7.23 -1.36
N GLU A 300 -5.92 7.35 -0.05
CA GLU A 300 -6.73 6.38 0.69
C GLU A 300 -8.15 6.24 0.12
N LYS A 301 -8.84 7.35 -0.14
CA LYS A 301 -10.19 7.36 -0.72
C LYS A 301 -10.22 6.77 -2.12
N SER A 302 -9.27 7.11 -2.97
CA SER A 302 -9.19 6.58 -4.34
C SER A 302 -8.83 5.10 -4.37
N MET A 303 -7.93 4.64 -3.49
CA MET A 303 -7.61 3.21 -3.35
C MET A 303 -8.83 2.41 -2.87
N ASP A 304 -9.57 2.89 -1.86
CA ASP A 304 -10.81 2.25 -1.40
C ASP A 304 -11.91 2.27 -2.46
N GLY A 305 -12.06 3.40 -3.18
CA GLY A 305 -13.01 3.56 -4.27
C GLY A 305 -12.74 2.61 -5.44
N LEU A 306 -11.48 2.53 -5.89
CA LEU A 306 -11.04 1.59 -6.92
C LEU A 306 -11.29 0.15 -6.49
N PHE A 307 -10.89 -0.20 -5.27
CA PHE A 307 -11.16 -1.51 -4.70
C PHE A 307 -12.65 -1.84 -4.71
N CYS A 308 -13.49 -0.95 -4.18
CA CYS A 308 -14.94 -1.15 -4.15
C CYS A 308 -15.54 -1.33 -5.55
N ALA A 309 -15.10 -0.54 -6.53
CA ALA A 309 -15.54 -0.65 -7.90
C ALA A 309 -15.16 -2.02 -8.49
N LEU A 310 -13.89 -2.41 -8.38
CA LEU A 310 -13.35 -3.67 -8.92
C LEU A 310 -14.00 -4.90 -8.26
N GLN A 311 -14.27 -4.84 -6.95
CA GLN A 311 -14.96 -5.91 -6.23
C GLN A 311 -16.42 -6.06 -6.66
N LYS A 312 -17.13 -4.95 -6.92
CA LYS A 312 -18.53 -4.98 -7.38
C LYS A 312 -18.67 -5.44 -8.82
N THR A 313 -17.68 -5.16 -9.66
CA THR A 313 -17.65 -5.60 -11.06
C THR A 313 -16.98 -6.96 -11.26
N HIS A 314 -16.41 -7.54 -10.20
CA HIS A 314 -15.68 -8.81 -10.24
C HIS A 314 -14.50 -8.81 -11.21
N ILE A 315 -13.83 -7.66 -11.37
CA ILE A 315 -12.65 -7.53 -12.23
C ILE A 315 -11.40 -7.78 -11.39
N PRO A 316 -10.58 -8.80 -11.71
CA PRO A 316 -9.30 -9.02 -11.05
C PRO A 316 -8.35 -7.85 -11.27
N TYR A 317 -7.57 -7.52 -10.24
CA TYR A 317 -6.53 -6.50 -10.32
C TYR A 317 -5.27 -6.98 -9.60
N ASP A 318 -4.13 -6.43 -10.00
CA ASP A 318 -2.87 -6.54 -9.28
C ASP A 318 -2.47 -5.19 -8.71
N LEU A 319 -1.82 -5.19 -7.55
CA LEU A 319 -0.99 -4.07 -7.14
C LEU A 319 0.38 -4.26 -7.79
N VAL A 320 1.01 -3.17 -8.25
CA VAL A 320 2.35 -3.21 -8.82
C VAL A 320 3.18 -2.13 -8.17
N ASN A 321 4.23 -2.53 -7.47
CA ASN A 321 5.20 -1.60 -6.91
C ASN A 321 6.08 -1.04 -8.04
N LEU A 322 5.97 0.24 -8.36
CA LEU A 322 6.68 0.88 -9.47
C LEU A 322 8.14 1.20 -9.09
N ARG A 323 8.89 0.14 -8.83
CA ARG A 323 10.32 0.18 -8.50
C ARG A 323 11.16 0.42 -9.74
N GLU A 324 12.45 0.62 -9.50
CA GLU A 324 13.44 0.80 -10.53
C GLU A 324 13.49 -0.35 -11.54
N ASP A 325 13.39 -1.60 -11.09
CA ASP A 325 13.50 -2.79 -11.93
C ASP A 325 12.28 -3.05 -12.82
N VAL A 326 11.17 -2.33 -12.63
CA VAL A 326 9.96 -2.47 -13.46
C VAL A 326 10.20 -1.94 -14.87
N THR A 327 9.91 -2.79 -15.85
CA THR A 327 10.04 -2.47 -17.28
C THR A 327 8.71 -2.09 -17.91
N PRO A 328 8.71 -1.41 -19.07
CA PRO A 328 7.49 -1.18 -19.85
C PRO A 328 6.74 -2.48 -20.19
N GLU A 329 7.48 -3.57 -20.47
CA GLU A 329 6.92 -4.88 -20.79
C GLU A 329 6.15 -5.50 -19.61
N ASP A 330 6.64 -5.31 -18.39
CA ASP A 330 5.94 -5.76 -17.17
C ASP A 330 4.57 -5.09 -17.03
N LEU A 331 4.45 -3.84 -17.50
CA LEU A 331 3.22 -3.05 -17.44
C LEU A 331 2.33 -3.26 -18.66
N ALA A 332 2.91 -3.52 -19.84
CA ALA A 332 2.19 -3.73 -21.10
C ALA A 332 1.26 -4.97 -21.09
N ARG A 333 1.43 -5.88 -20.11
CA ARG A 333 0.52 -7.01 -19.89
C ARG A 333 -0.86 -6.58 -19.37
N TYR A 334 -0.97 -5.39 -18.80
CA TYR A 334 -2.23 -4.82 -18.31
C TYR A 334 -2.89 -3.97 -19.39
N GLN A 335 -4.21 -3.94 -19.38
CA GLN A 335 -5.00 -3.08 -20.27
C GLN A 335 -5.14 -1.67 -19.68
N VAL A 336 -5.25 -1.59 -18.36
CA VAL A 336 -5.44 -0.35 -17.62
C VAL A 336 -4.57 -0.35 -16.36
N ALA A 337 -3.89 0.76 -16.09
CA ALA A 337 -3.18 1.02 -14.85
C ALA A 337 -3.70 2.30 -14.20
N PHE A 338 -3.99 2.23 -12.90
CA PHE A 338 -4.27 3.40 -12.07
C PHE A 338 -3.03 3.74 -11.25
N TYR A 339 -2.57 4.98 -11.26
CA TYR A 339 -1.54 5.48 -10.35
C TYR A 339 -2.12 6.63 -9.52
N PRO A 340 -2.94 6.31 -8.51
CA PRO A 340 -3.74 7.29 -7.81
C PRO A 340 -2.84 8.19 -6.97
N HIS A 341 -2.83 9.48 -7.33
CA HIS A 341 -2.15 10.54 -6.59
C HIS A 341 -0.67 10.16 -6.30
N SER A 342 0.16 10.10 -7.33
CA SER A 342 1.59 9.81 -7.19
C SER A 342 2.37 11.13 -7.09
N THR A 343 2.48 11.73 -5.89
CA THR A 343 3.15 13.04 -5.69
C THR A 343 4.61 12.97 -6.11
N ILE A 344 5.34 11.98 -5.60
CA ILE A 344 6.72 11.67 -5.92
C ILE A 344 6.70 10.91 -7.24
N PHE A 345 7.24 11.52 -8.28
CA PHE A 345 7.22 10.94 -9.61
C PHE A 345 8.46 11.34 -10.39
N THR A 346 9.31 10.35 -10.66
CA THR A 346 10.62 10.57 -11.26
C THR A 346 10.56 10.61 -12.78
N LYS A 347 11.58 11.21 -13.39
CA LYS A 347 11.78 11.15 -14.85
C LYS A 347 11.84 9.71 -15.38
N ARG A 348 12.45 8.79 -14.61
CA ARG A 348 12.50 7.37 -14.97
C ARG A 348 11.09 6.77 -15.05
N GLN A 349 10.26 6.99 -14.03
CA GLN A 349 8.89 6.51 -14.02
C GLN A 349 8.09 7.08 -15.20
N LYS A 350 8.31 8.35 -15.55
CA LYS A 350 7.77 8.95 -16.78
C LYS A 350 8.15 8.14 -18.02
N GLU A 351 9.44 7.89 -18.23
CA GLU A 351 9.96 7.18 -19.41
C GLU A 351 9.46 5.74 -19.51
N VAL A 352 9.34 5.03 -18.38
CA VAL A 352 8.79 3.66 -18.34
C VAL A 352 7.31 3.66 -18.68
N LEU A 353 6.53 4.57 -18.08
CA LEU A 353 5.08 4.64 -18.29
C LEU A 353 4.72 5.15 -19.69
N GLU A 354 5.48 6.09 -20.23
CA GLU A 354 5.32 6.57 -21.62
C GLU A 354 5.44 5.40 -22.61
N LYS A 355 6.51 4.61 -22.49
CA LYS A 355 6.71 3.41 -23.33
C LYS A 355 5.61 2.36 -23.12
N ALA A 356 5.15 2.16 -21.88
CA ALA A 356 4.07 1.23 -21.61
C ALA A 356 2.75 1.68 -22.29
N VAL A 357 2.48 2.99 -22.31
CA VAL A 357 1.33 3.59 -23.01
C VAL A 357 1.47 3.43 -24.53
N GLU A 358 2.66 3.64 -25.09
CA GLU A 358 2.96 3.35 -26.51
C GLU A 358 2.70 1.88 -26.87
N MET A 359 2.96 0.96 -25.93
CA MET A 359 2.67 -0.47 -26.07
C MET A 359 1.18 -0.84 -25.88
N GLY A 360 0.33 0.13 -25.55
CA GLY A 360 -1.13 -0.01 -25.54
C GLY A 360 -1.80 0.07 -24.16
N LEU A 361 -1.02 0.27 -23.09
CA LEU A 361 -1.53 0.48 -21.73
C LEU A 361 -2.37 1.76 -21.66
N THR A 362 -3.49 1.71 -20.95
CA THR A 362 -4.24 2.91 -20.55
C THR A 362 -3.83 3.31 -19.14
N LEU A 363 -3.36 4.53 -18.93
CA LEU A 363 -2.86 5.00 -17.64
C LEU A 363 -3.76 6.09 -17.08
N LEU A 364 -4.13 6.00 -15.80
CA LEU A 364 -4.95 7.00 -15.12
C LEU A 364 -4.28 7.49 -13.85
N PHE A 365 -4.14 8.79 -13.71
CA PHE A 365 -3.64 9.47 -12.52
C PHE A 365 -4.79 10.13 -11.76
N GLY A 366 -4.62 10.32 -10.45
CA GLY A 366 -5.45 11.23 -9.65
C GLY A 366 -4.84 12.64 -9.61
N CYS A 367 -5.58 13.62 -9.08
CA CYS A 367 -5.07 14.96 -8.82
C CYS A 367 -3.81 14.95 -7.96
N ARG A 368 -3.05 16.05 -8.00
CA ARG A 368 -1.81 16.21 -7.22
C ARG A 368 -0.72 15.18 -7.52
N SER A 369 -0.79 14.48 -8.66
CA SER A 369 0.33 13.65 -9.11
C SER A 369 1.49 14.51 -9.63
N GLY A 370 2.72 13.99 -9.56
CA GLY A 370 3.84 14.42 -10.40
C GLY A 370 4.65 15.63 -9.97
N TYR A 371 4.27 16.31 -8.88
CA TYR A 371 4.89 17.59 -8.50
C TYR A 371 6.11 17.48 -7.59
N LYS A 372 6.44 16.29 -7.04
CA LYS A 372 7.61 16.06 -6.18
C LYS A 372 8.66 15.17 -6.83
N ASP A 373 9.92 15.41 -6.48
CA ASP A 373 11.05 14.52 -6.76
C ASP A 373 11.25 13.43 -5.71
N GLU A 374 12.26 12.58 -5.90
CA GLU A 374 12.60 11.47 -5.00
C GLU A 374 13.00 11.91 -3.58
N THR A 375 13.28 13.18 -3.33
CA THR A 375 13.51 13.72 -1.98
C THR A 375 12.24 14.32 -1.37
N GLY A 376 11.12 14.23 -2.08
CA GLY A 376 9.84 14.86 -1.73
C GLY A 376 9.82 16.36 -2.02
N ARG A 377 10.87 16.92 -2.65
CA ARG A 377 10.93 18.35 -3.00
C ARG A 377 10.04 18.63 -4.20
N CYS A 378 9.33 19.74 -4.14
CA CYS A 378 8.53 20.17 -5.28
C CYS A 378 9.45 20.58 -6.44
N TYR A 379 9.13 20.11 -7.64
CA TYR A 379 9.82 20.53 -8.85
C TYR A 379 9.61 22.03 -9.11
N THR A 380 10.63 22.69 -9.66
CA THR A 380 10.50 24.03 -10.25
C THR A 380 10.04 23.91 -11.71
N MET A 381 8.90 23.24 -11.91
CA MET A 381 8.25 22.98 -13.19
C MET A 381 6.75 23.30 -13.04
N PRO A 382 6.01 23.60 -14.13
CA PRO A 382 4.55 23.63 -14.09
C PRO A 382 4.00 22.31 -13.54
N MET A 383 2.99 22.37 -12.67
CA MET A 383 2.29 21.17 -12.22
C MET A 383 1.49 20.58 -13.40
N PRO A 384 1.33 19.24 -13.49
CA PRO A 384 1.76 18.21 -12.55
C PRO A 384 3.16 17.65 -12.85
N GLY A 385 4.14 18.52 -13.12
CA GLY A 385 5.53 18.11 -13.38
C GLY A 385 5.64 17.15 -14.56
N TYR A 386 6.38 16.06 -14.38
CA TYR A 386 6.55 15.05 -15.44
C TYR A 386 5.25 14.33 -15.84
N VAL A 387 4.22 14.33 -14.98
CA VAL A 387 2.90 13.77 -15.33
C VAL A 387 2.20 14.66 -16.37
N GLY A 388 2.52 15.95 -16.43
CA GLY A 388 1.98 16.87 -17.44
C GLY A 388 2.36 16.46 -18.86
N GLU A 389 3.58 15.96 -19.07
CA GLU A 389 4.05 15.46 -20.37
C GLU A 389 3.34 14.18 -20.83
N LEU A 390 2.91 13.33 -19.88
CA LEU A 390 2.16 12.11 -20.17
C LEU A 390 0.70 12.40 -20.49
N THR A 391 0.11 13.34 -19.77
CA THR A 391 -1.35 13.59 -19.79
C THR A 391 -1.74 14.68 -20.77
N GLY A 392 -0.80 15.57 -21.15
CA GLY A 392 -1.07 16.70 -22.04
C GLY A 392 -1.78 17.85 -21.34
N CYS A 393 -1.57 17.99 -20.03
CA CYS A 393 -2.29 18.94 -19.17
C CYS A 393 -1.34 19.68 -18.24
N GLN A 394 -1.71 20.89 -17.84
CA GLN A 394 -1.07 21.67 -16.79
C GLN A 394 -2.10 22.02 -15.72
N VAL A 395 -1.65 22.19 -14.48
CA VAL A 395 -2.48 22.66 -13.37
C VAL A 395 -2.23 24.16 -13.21
N GLU A 396 -3.26 24.98 -13.44
CA GLU A 396 -3.19 26.43 -13.23
C GLU A 396 -3.33 26.77 -11.74
N GLU A 397 -4.34 26.19 -11.11
CA GLU A 397 -4.67 26.36 -9.69
C GLU A 397 -5.15 25.04 -9.10
N TYR A 398 -5.21 24.95 -7.79
CA TYR A 398 -5.78 23.78 -7.11
C TYR A 398 -6.35 24.21 -5.77
N THR A 399 -7.40 23.55 -5.31
CA THR A 399 -7.97 23.86 -4.00
C THR A 399 -8.69 22.68 -3.37
N TYR A 400 -8.72 22.72 -2.05
CA TYR A 400 -9.63 21.93 -1.24
C TYR A 400 -11.06 22.40 -1.43
N VAL A 401 -11.98 21.44 -1.51
CA VAL A 401 -13.41 21.74 -1.44
C VAL A 401 -13.77 21.91 0.03
N SER A 402 -14.15 23.13 0.40
CA SER A 402 -14.55 23.45 1.77
C SER A 402 -15.91 22.85 2.07
N HIS A 403 -16.16 22.50 3.35
CA HIS A 403 -17.50 22.16 3.81
C HIS A 403 -18.49 23.33 3.71
N PHE A 404 -17.97 24.56 3.50
CA PHE A 404 -18.74 25.76 3.23
C PHE A 404 -18.95 26.04 1.74
N ASP A 405 -18.29 25.29 0.84
CA ASP A 405 -18.54 25.39 -0.59
C ASP A 405 -19.87 24.74 -0.97
N THR A 406 -20.50 25.26 -2.03
CA THR A 406 -21.59 24.56 -2.71
C THR A 406 -21.08 23.23 -3.29
N GLU A 407 -21.94 22.22 -3.35
CA GLU A 407 -21.58 20.90 -3.88
C GLU A 407 -20.94 21.00 -5.27
N VAL A 408 -19.71 20.48 -5.40
CA VAL A 408 -18.97 20.41 -6.66
C VAL A 408 -19.24 19.06 -7.31
N CYS A 409 -19.53 19.06 -8.61
CA CYS A 409 -19.84 17.86 -9.38
C CYS A 409 -19.07 17.82 -10.70
N ILE A 410 -18.82 16.61 -11.18
CA ILE A 410 -18.28 16.28 -12.50
C ILE A 410 -19.44 15.90 -13.39
N ALA A 411 -19.60 16.61 -14.52
CA ALA A 411 -20.43 16.14 -15.63
C ALA A 411 -19.58 15.17 -16.42
N TRP A 412 -19.96 13.90 -16.38
CA TRP A 412 -19.34 12.89 -17.20
C TRP A 412 -20.41 12.14 -17.97
N GLN A 413 -20.44 12.37 -19.28
CA GLN A 413 -21.49 11.89 -20.18
C GLN A 413 -22.88 12.33 -19.67
N ASP A 414 -23.81 11.38 -19.46
CA ASP A 414 -25.16 11.60 -18.94
C ASP A 414 -25.24 11.54 -17.40
N LYS A 415 -24.08 11.47 -16.72
CA LYS A 415 -24.00 11.31 -15.27
C LYS A 415 -23.41 12.55 -14.60
N GLN A 416 -23.84 12.76 -13.36
CA GLN A 416 -23.21 13.69 -12.44
C GLN A 416 -22.55 12.89 -11.32
N VAL A 417 -21.27 13.12 -11.09
CA VAL A 417 -20.47 12.47 -10.04
C VAL A 417 -20.01 13.55 -9.06
N GLY A 418 -20.13 13.32 -7.76
CA GLY A 418 -19.66 14.29 -6.77
C GLY A 418 -18.13 14.37 -6.73
N ALA A 419 -17.58 15.58 -6.70
CA ALA A 419 -16.14 15.85 -6.52
C ALA A 419 -15.93 16.66 -5.24
N ARG A 420 -15.85 15.98 -4.09
CA ARG A 420 -16.14 16.61 -2.79
C ARG A 420 -14.92 16.97 -1.93
N GLU A 421 -13.71 16.69 -2.40
CA GLU A 421 -12.52 16.75 -1.55
C GLU A 421 -11.51 17.77 -2.08
N PHE A 422 -11.11 17.61 -3.33
CA PHE A 422 -10.04 18.37 -3.95
C PHE A 422 -10.33 18.51 -5.44
N HIS A 423 -9.85 19.58 -6.06
CA HIS A 423 -9.79 19.68 -7.52
C HIS A 423 -8.54 20.44 -7.95
N ASP A 424 -7.89 19.92 -8.99
CA ASP A 424 -6.97 20.68 -9.83
C ASP A 424 -7.80 21.50 -10.85
N VAL A 425 -7.31 22.67 -11.24
CA VAL A 425 -7.82 23.48 -12.36
C VAL A 425 -6.90 23.19 -13.54
N LEU A 426 -7.38 22.41 -14.51
CA LEU A 426 -6.54 21.94 -15.61
C LEU A 426 -6.63 22.82 -16.86
N GLU A 427 -5.48 23.22 -17.38
CA GLU A 427 -5.31 23.71 -18.75
C GLU A 427 -4.88 22.54 -19.65
N VAL A 428 -5.58 22.31 -20.76
CA VAL A 428 -5.19 21.29 -21.74
C VAL A 428 -4.18 21.88 -22.71
N THR A 429 -2.95 21.36 -22.68
CA THR A 429 -1.85 21.83 -23.52
C THR A 429 -1.69 21.01 -24.79
N ASP A 430 -1.89 19.68 -24.70
CA ASP A 430 -1.83 18.76 -25.83
C ASP A 430 -2.73 17.53 -25.57
N GLY A 431 -4.05 17.76 -25.59
CA GLY A 431 -5.01 16.71 -25.26
C GLY A 431 -6.46 16.98 -25.68
N GLN A 432 -7.37 16.11 -25.25
CA GLN A 432 -8.82 16.21 -25.42
C GLN A 432 -9.51 16.17 -24.06
N VAL A 433 -10.59 16.95 -23.96
CA VAL A 433 -11.43 17.05 -22.76
C VAL A 433 -12.55 16.01 -22.83
N GLU A 434 -12.62 15.10 -21.86
CA GLU A 434 -13.67 14.05 -21.80
C GLU A 434 -14.77 14.32 -20.76
N ALA A 435 -14.47 15.10 -19.72
CA ALA A 435 -15.42 15.45 -18.67
C ALA A 435 -15.18 16.89 -18.20
N VAL A 436 -16.23 17.55 -17.69
CA VAL A 436 -16.17 18.95 -17.25
C VAL A 436 -16.78 19.10 -15.87
N PHE A 437 -16.13 19.86 -15.00
CA PHE A 437 -16.62 20.12 -13.64
C PHE A 437 -17.51 21.35 -13.59
N PHE A 438 -18.47 21.36 -12.66
CA PHE A 438 -19.32 22.51 -12.38
C PHE A 438 -19.81 22.49 -10.92
N ARG A 439 -20.06 23.68 -10.37
CA ARG A 439 -20.67 23.85 -9.04
C ARG A 439 -22.19 23.77 -9.14
N ARG A 440 -22.82 22.93 -8.33
CA ARG A 440 -24.28 22.74 -8.31
C ARG A 440 -24.96 24.02 -7.84
N GLY A 441 -25.69 24.67 -8.74
CA GLY A 441 -26.23 26.04 -8.56
C GLY A 441 -25.94 26.96 -9.75
N CYS A 442 -24.98 26.61 -10.60
CA CYS A 442 -24.84 27.15 -11.95
C CYS A 442 -25.65 26.26 -12.92
N PRO A 443 -26.76 26.75 -13.51
CA PRO A 443 -27.54 25.95 -14.45
C PRO A 443 -26.72 25.61 -15.69
N PHE A 444 -26.97 24.41 -16.23
CA PHE A 444 -26.61 24.03 -17.58
C PHE A 444 -27.30 25.01 -18.55
N SER A 445 -26.61 26.08 -18.91
CA SER A 445 -26.91 26.89 -20.09
C SER A 445 -25.60 27.41 -20.63
N ALA A 446 -25.16 26.84 -21.74
CA ALA A 446 -24.16 27.45 -22.60
C ALA A 446 -24.67 28.85 -22.98
N GLY A 447 -24.25 29.90 -22.27
CA GLY A 447 -24.74 31.23 -22.55
C GLY A 447 -24.41 32.30 -21.51
N ASP A 448 -24.69 32.08 -20.22
CA ASP A 448 -24.69 33.19 -19.25
C ASP A 448 -23.79 32.90 -18.05
N ALA A 449 -22.61 33.53 -18.06
CA ALA A 449 -21.52 33.34 -17.11
C ALA A 449 -21.65 34.23 -15.87
N ILE A 450 -21.70 33.58 -14.70
CA ILE A 450 -21.16 34.10 -13.44
C ILE A 450 -20.20 33.00 -12.95
N MET A 451 -18.92 33.13 -13.32
CA MET A 451 -17.80 32.18 -13.12
C MET A 451 -18.17 30.69 -13.20
N THR A 452 -18.39 30.20 -14.42
CA THR A 452 -18.29 28.78 -14.76
C THR A 452 -16.88 28.52 -15.31
N GLU A 453 -15.95 28.13 -14.45
CA GLU A 453 -14.70 27.51 -14.91
C GLU A 453 -15.04 26.07 -15.32
N ASN A 454 -15.12 25.84 -16.62
CA ASN A 454 -15.27 24.51 -17.20
C ASN A 454 -13.92 23.80 -17.07
N LEU A 455 -13.72 23.03 -16.00
CA LEU A 455 -12.45 22.34 -15.76
C LEU A 455 -12.43 20.97 -16.45
N PRO A 456 -11.43 20.67 -17.29
CA PRO A 456 -11.40 19.47 -18.12
C PRO A 456 -10.79 18.24 -17.42
N LEU A 457 -11.33 17.04 -17.70
CA LEU A 457 -10.59 15.78 -17.60
C LEU A 457 -9.83 15.57 -18.90
N CYS A 458 -8.51 15.43 -18.84
CA CYS A 458 -7.64 15.63 -19.99
C CYS A 458 -6.93 14.34 -20.42
N LEU A 459 -7.01 14.05 -21.72
CA LEU A 459 -6.41 12.91 -22.42
C LEU A 459 -5.39 13.37 -23.45
N LYS A 460 -4.16 12.86 -23.45
CA LYS A 460 -3.20 13.22 -24.51
C LYS A 460 -3.64 12.68 -25.87
N ARG A 461 -3.56 13.50 -26.92
CA ARG A 461 -4.03 13.10 -28.26
C ARG A 461 -3.10 12.03 -28.83
N GLN A 462 -3.64 10.85 -29.17
CA GLN A 462 -2.94 9.64 -29.65
C GLN A 462 -2.33 8.71 -28.58
N GLU A 463 -2.39 9.06 -27.28
CA GLU A 463 -1.85 8.25 -26.17
C GLU A 463 -2.89 8.06 -25.06
N LYS A 464 -3.01 6.86 -24.50
CA LYS A 464 -4.07 6.49 -23.55
C LYS A 464 -3.74 6.87 -22.09
N ALA A 465 -3.22 8.07 -21.84
CA ALA A 465 -2.91 8.56 -20.49
C ALA A 465 -3.91 9.66 -20.06
N VAL A 466 -4.40 9.59 -18.81
CA VAL A 466 -5.52 10.39 -18.29
C VAL A 466 -5.15 10.97 -16.92
N LEU A 467 -5.44 12.25 -16.69
CA LEU A 467 -5.44 12.83 -15.33
C LEU A 467 -6.89 13.06 -14.87
N ILE A 468 -7.26 12.44 -13.75
CA ILE A 468 -8.56 12.58 -13.11
C ILE A 468 -8.42 13.54 -11.93
N MET A 469 -9.17 14.64 -11.94
CA MET A 469 -9.13 15.67 -10.90
C MET A 469 -9.82 15.24 -9.61
#